data_AF-A0A8T4D166-F1
#
_entry.id   AF-A0A8T4D166-F1
#
_cell.length_a   1.000
_cell.length_b   1.000
_cell.length_c   1.000
_cell.angle_alpha   90.00
_cell.angle_beta   90.00
_cell.angle_gamma   90.00
#
_symmetry.space_group_name_H-M   'P 1'
#
loop_
_entity.id
_entity.type
_entity.pdbx_description
1 polymer ?
#
loop_
_entity_poly.entity_id
_entity_poly.type
_entity_poly.pdbx_seq_one_letter_code
_entity_poly.pdbx_strand_id
1 'polypeptide(L)' 'MSELLIKEREVVVPGQVLAEGMDYLPSHGTYRQDDKIMANRLGVSVIDGKVIRTIPLAGIYMPKRNDIIIGKVIDVI' A
#
# COMPACT_ATOMS: atom_id res chain seq x y z
N MET A 1 18.20 3.39 -13.84
CA MET A 1 17.82 4.69 -13.25
C MET A 1 16.47 4.49 -12.62
N SER A 2 16.35 4.71 -11.31
CA SER A 2 15.06 4.66 -10.63
C SER A 2 14.37 6.02 -10.71
N GLU A 3 13.09 6.04 -11.08
CA GLU A 3 12.30 7.26 -11.20
C GLU A 3 11.03 7.16 -10.35
N LEU A 4 10.72 8.23 -9.64
CA LEU A 4 9.50 8.35 -8.85
C LEU A 4 8.45 9.10 -9.67
N LEU A 5 7.33 8.45 -9.98
CA LEU A 5 6.31 8.99 -10.88
C LEU A 5 5.15 9.68 -10.16
N ILE A 6 5.12 9.61 -8.83
CA ILE A 6 4.07 10.18 -7.98
C ILE A 6 4.64 11.13 -6.93
N LYS A 7 3.80 12.03 -6.43
CA LYS A 7 4.13 12.90 -5.29
C LYS A 7 3.69 12.28 -3.97
N GLU A 8 4.24 12.79 -2.88
CA GLU A 8 3.76 12.46 -1.53
C GLU A 8 2.32 12.95 -1.34
N ARG A 9 1.46 12.14 -0.71
CA ARG A 9 0.05 12.44 -0.44
C ARG A 9 -0.82 12.62 -1.68
N GLU A 10 -0.46 11.98 -2.79
CA GLU A 10 -1.25 11.96 -4.01
C GLU A 10 -2.30 10.84 -3.96
N VAL A 11 -3.47 11.05 -4.54
CA VAL A 11 -4.50 10.01 -4.66
C VAL A 11 -4.09 9.08 -5.80
N VAL A 12 -4.05 7.78 -5.51
CA VAL A 12 -3.65 6.74 -6.45
C VAL A 12 -4.75 5.71 -6.66
N VAL A 13 -4.83 5.18 -7.88
CA VAL A 13 -5.81 4.16 -8.29
C VAL A 13 -5.16 2.78 -8.44
N PRO A 14 -5.93 1.67 -8.28
CA PRO A 14 -5.42 0.33 -8.56
C PRO A 14 -4.81 0.23 -9.96
N GLY A 15 -3.60 -0.33 -10.07
CA GLY A 15 -2.85 -0.44 -11.33
C GLY A 15 -2.04 0.79 -11.73
N GLN A 16 -2.12 1.89 -10.98
CA GLN A 16 -1.29 3.07 -11.24
C GLN A 16 0.17 2.79 -10.88
N VAL A 17 1.09 3.20 -11.77
CA VAL A 17 2.53 3.12 -11.56
C VAL A 17 2.96 4.24 -10.61
N LEU A 18 3.67 3.87 -9.55
CA LEU A 18 4.13 4.76 -8.49
C LEU A 18 5.62 5.11 -8.65
N ALA A 19 6.41 4.12 -9.01
CA ALA A 19 7.84 4.27 -9.27
C ALA A 19 8.32 3.22 -10.25
N GLU A 20 9.41 3.52 -10.94
CA GLU A 20 10.14 2.60 -11.79
C GLU A 20 11.56 2.41 -11.24
N GLY A 21 12.07 1.19 -11.30
CA GLY A 21 13.39 0.80 -10.84
C GLY A 21 13.42 -0.04 -9.55
N MET A 22 14.62 -0.55 -9.29
CA MET A 22 14.91 -1.49 -8.20
C MET A 22 15.25 -0.79 -6.87
N ASP A 23 15.49 0.52 -6.88
CA ASP A 23 15.93 1.28 -5.69
C ASP A 23 14.81 1.54 -4.68
N TYR A 24 13.54 1.47 -5.10
CA TYR A 24 12.39 1.65 -4.24
C TYR A 24 11.89 0.30 -3.71
N LEU A 25 11.26 0.29 -2.54
CA LEU A 25 10.71 -0.92 -1.92
C LEU A 25 9.18 -0.82 -1.85
N PRO A 26 8.44 -1.78 -2.44
CA PRO A 26 7.01 -1.85 -2.27
C PRO A 26 6.66 -2.23 -0.82
N SER A 27 5.62 -1.62 -0.27
CA SER A 27 5.08 -1.86 1.07
C SER A 27 3.56 -2.07 0.99
N HIS A 28 2.84 -1.83 2.08
CA HIS A 28 1.40 -2.06 2.11
C HIS A 28 0.64 -1.30 1.00
N GLY A 29 -0.24 -2.03 0.31
CA GLY A 29 -1.07 -1.49 -0.76
C GLY A 29 -0.33 -1.19 -2.06
N THR A 30 0.96 -1.54 -2.13
CA THR A 30 1.75 -1.52 -3.37
C THR A 30 2.32 -2.91 -3.65
N TYR A 31 2.64 -3.18 -4.91
CA TYR A 31 3.29 -4.41 -5.33
C TYR A 31 4.29 -4.10 -6.44
N ARG A 32 5.29 -4.97 -6.60
CA ARG A 32 6.23 -4.89 -7.70
C ARG A 32 5.79 -5.84 -8.81
N GLN A 33 5.83 -5.34 -10.04
CA GLN A 33 5.71 -6.13 -11.24
C GLN A 33 6.86 -5.70 -12.15
N ASP A 34 7.77 -6.63 -12.41
CA ASP A 34 9.01 -6.39 -13.14
C ASP A 34 9.80 -5.23 -12.52
N ASP A 35 10.11 -4.19 -13.30
CA ASP A 35 10.79 -2.98 -12.86
C ASP A 35 9.84 -1.88 -12.37
N LYS A 36 8.54 -2.16 -12.21
CA LYS A 36 7.53 -1.15 -11.82
C LYS A 36 6.93 -1.45 -10.46
N ILE A 37 6.75 -0.42 -9.64
CA ILE A 37 5.95 -0.47 -8.42
C ILE A 37 4.58 0.10 -8.73
N MET A 38 3.54 -0.68 -8.48
CA MET A 38 2.16 -0.31 -8.75
C MET A 38 1.30 -0.32 -7.49
N ALA A 39 0.25 0.51 -7.49
CA ALA A 39 -0.78 0.49 -6.46
C ALA A 39 -1.71 -0.71 -6.64
N ASN A 40 -2.01 -1.42 -5.55
CA ASN A 40 -2.99 -2.52 -5.54
C ASN A 40 -4.41 -1.99 -5.31
N ARG A 41 -4.56 -0.89 -4.57
CA ARG A 41 -5.85 -0.37 -4.13
C ARG A 41 -5.93 1.14 -4.28
N LEU A 42 -7.16 1.66 -4.28
CA LEU A 42 -7.43 3.10 -4.20
C LEU A 42 -6.95 3.62 -2.85
N GLY A 43 -6.10 4.65 -2.86
CA GLY A 43 -5.49 5.16 -1.65
C GLY A 43 -4.74 6.46 -1.83
N VAL A 44 -4.08 6.89 -0.76
CA VAL A 44 -3.17 8.03 -0.75
C VAL A 44 -1.73 7.51 -0.67
N SER A 45 -0.85 7.99 -1.54
CA SER A 45 0.56 7.62 -1.55
C SER A 45 1.30 8.17 -0.33
N VAL A 46 2.16 7.34 0.26
CA VAL A 46 3.07 7.69 1.34
C VAL A 46 4.45 7.18 0.99
N ILE A 47 5.42 8.09 1.00
CA ILE A 47 6.80 7.83 0.61
C ILE A 47 7.66 8.06 1.83
N ASP A 48 8.23 6.98 2.37
CA ASP A 48 9.10 7.01 3.54
C ASP A 48 10.51 6.58 3.12
N GLY A 49 11.33 7.56 2.76
CA GLY A 49 12.65 7.35 2.16
C GLY A 49 12.56 6.57 0.84
N LYS A 50 12.96 5.30 0.87
CA LYS A 50 12.89 4.38 -0.29
C LYS A 50 11.65 3.49 -0.29
N VAL A 51 10.84 3.54 0.76
CA VAL A 51 9.67 2.67 0.91
C VAL A 51 8.41 3.38 0.42
N ILE A 52 7.68 2.74 -0.48
CA ILE A 52 6.43 3.27 -1.03
C ILE A 52 5.26 2.47 -0.49
N ARG A 53 4.36 3.15 0.21
CA ARG A 53 3.13 2.59 0.77
C ARG A 53 1.94 3.40 0.27
N THR A 54 0.76 2.81 0.31
CA THR A 54 -0.51 3.54 0.15
C THR A 54 -1.39 3.37 1.38
N ILE A 55 -2.01 4.45 1.83
CA ILE A 55 -3.08 4.42 2.82
C ILE A 55 -4.41 4.23 2.06
N PRO A 56 -5.10 3.08 2.22
CA PRO A 56 -6.35 2.84 1.51
C PRO A 56 -7.44 3.84 1.96
N LEU A 57 -8.18 4.40 1.01
CA LEU A 57 -9.30 5.31 1.29
C LEU A 57 -10.57 4.57 1.72
N ALA A 58 -10.66 3.28 1.41
CA ALA A 58 -11.76 2.40 1.78
C ALA A 58 -11.23 0.98 2.04
N GLY A 59 -11.89 0.25 2.92
CA GLY A 59 -11.56 -1.15 3.18
C GLY A 59 -11.97 -1.62 4.58
N ILE A 60 -11.82 -2.92 4.78
CA ILE A 60 -11.97 -3.57 6.07
C ILE A 60 -10.66 -3.54 6.86
N TYR A 61 -10.76 -3.79 8.16
CA TYR A 61 -9.61 -4.00 9.01
C TYR A 61 -8.72 -5.14 8.48
N MET A 62 -7.41 -4.86 8.33
CA MET A 62 -6.40 -5.83 7.92
C MET A 62 -5.59 -6.26 9.14
N PRO A 63 -5.84 -7.45 9.72
CA PRO A 63 -5.24 -7.87 10.97
C PRO A 63 -3.72 -7.99 10.87
N LYS A 64 -3.02 -7.46 11.88
CA LYS A 64 -1.58 -7.60 12.05
C LYS A 64 -1.26 -8.27 13.39
N ARG A 65 -0.07 -8.87 13.45
CA ARG A 65 0.42 -9.50 14.68
C ARG A 65 0.49 -8.43 15.79
N ASN A 66 0.01 -8.78 16.98
CA ASN A 66 -0.06 -7.93 18.17
C ASN A 66 -1.10 -6.80 18.11
N ASP A 67 -2.02 -6.82 17.15
CA ASP A 67 -3.14 -5.88 17.18
C ASP A 67 -4.10 -6.22 18.33
N ILE A 68 -4.49 -5.19 19.10
CA ILE A 68 -5.53 -5.27 20.11
C ILE A 68 -6.86 -4.93 19.43
N ILE A 69 -7.80 -5.87 19.41
CA ILE A 69 -9.10 -5.73 18.75
C ILE A 69 -10.27 -5.96 19.70
N ILE A 70 -11.43 -5.41 19.36
CA ILE A 70 -12.70 -5.69 20.02
C ILE A 70 -13.54 -6.55 19.06
N GLY A 71 -13.70 -7.83 19.40
CA GLY A 71 -14.49 -8.78 18.61
C GLY A 71 -15.90 -8.98 19.16
N LYS A 72 -16.83 -9.41 18.30
CA LYS A 72 -18.16 -9.88 18.69
C LYS A 72 -18.23 -11.40 18.51
N VAL A 73 -18.64 -12.13 19.54
CA VAL A 73 -18.92 -13.57 19.44
C VAL A 73 -20.18 -13.75 18.58
N ILE A 74 -20.06 -14.49 17.47
CA ILE A 74 -21.16 -14.72 16.52
C ILE A 74 -21.71 -16.14 16.56
N ASP A 75 -20.95 -17.09 17.12
CA ASP A 75 -21.33 -18.50 17.20
C ASP A 75 -20.63 -19.16 18.40
N VAL A 76 -21.31 -20.11 19.02
CA VAL A 76 -20.80 -21.00 20.08
C VAL A 76 -21.51 -22.33 19.90
N ILE A 77 -20.81 -23.30 19.32
CA ILE A 77 -21.29 -24.68 19.11
C ILE A 77 -21.05 -25.49 20.39
#